data_AF-A0A239QWU2-F1
#
_entry.id   AF-A0A239QWU2-F1
#
_cell.length_a   1.000
_cell.length_b   1.000
_cell.length_c   1.000
_cell.angle_alpha   90.00
_cell.angle_beta   90.00
_cell.angle_gamma   90.00
#
_symmetry.space_group_name_H-M   'P 1'
#
loop_
_entity.id
_entity.type
_entity.pdbx_description
1 polymer ?
#
loop_
_entity_poly.entity_id
_entity_poly.type
_entity_poly.pdbx_seq_one_letter_code
_entity_poly.pdbx_strand_id
1 'polypeptide(L)'
;MTNSGSVRSGRGRPSRGVIYGRFVSAIDELANFGGLPKPYEAKNLWDDLWHLEAHHSTAIEGNTLVLREVEQLLEQGRAVGSKELKDYMEVLGYAEAAQWVYQQAIQPAEWNHDQLVTVSEIRQVHAVAMSKVWEVAPHPSAGPNEAPGGWREHEIHAFAGGMKPPTFPLVPAEIEAWVGRANALGRDINANAREIKDVPEELAALHRDFERIHPFIDGNGRTGRLLLNLILIRLGWPPAIILKEQRRKYLRALDRADNGDLGPLAEIICRSVIDNLHRLIPNIAGPAKFVPLEALADEEISLVALKQAAVRGRLHAIIGSDGRYRSSRAALDEYKASRYKREG
;
A
#
# COMPACT_ATOMS: atom_id res chain seq x y z
N MET A 1 -7.05 48.90 13.24
CA MET A 1 -8.02 47.79 13.27
C MET A 1 -7.94 47.06 11.93
N THR A 2 -7.12 46.04 11.83
CA THR A 2 -7.01 45.19 10.63
C THR A 2 -7.39 43.78 11.02
N ASN A 3 -8.60 43.40 10.63
CA ASN A 3 -9.23 42.14 10.97
C ASN A 3 -8.61 41.04 10.09
N SER A 4 -7.64 40.30 10.64
CA SER A 4 -7.09 39.10 10.02
C SER A 4 -8.16 38.01 10.04
N GLY A 5 -8.81 37.79 8.89
CA GLY A 5 -9.78 36.73 8.69
C GLY A 5 -9.17 35.36 8.95
N SER A 6 -9.39 34.85 10.16
CA SER A 6 -9.22 33.43 10.50
C SER A 6 -10.08 32.60 9.55
N VAL A 7 -9.44 31.93 8.60
CA VAL A 7 -10.07 30.91 7.76
C VAL A 7 -10.41 29.75 8.68
N ARG A 8 -11.65 29.74 9.20
CA ARG A 8 -12.22 28.57 9.87
C ARG A 8 -12.21 27.42 8.87
N SER A 9 -11.40 26.39 9.16
CA SER A 9 -11.43 25.13 8.42
C SER A 9 -12.83 24.52 8.56
N GLY A 10 -13.58 24.50 7.45
CA GLY A 10 -14.91 23.91 7.42
C GLY A 10 -14.86 22.43 7.78
N ARG A 11 -15.85 21.96 8.56
CA ARG A 11 -16.11 20.54 8.86
C ARG A 11 -16.63 19.80 7.61
N GLY A 12 -15.86 19.79 6.54
CA GLY A 12 -16.12 19.08 5.29
C GLY A 12 -15.09 17.99 5.03
N ARG A 13 -15.41 17.05 4.13
CA ARG A 13 -14.41 16.09 3.62
C ARG A 13 -13.25 16.88 2.99
N PRO A 14 -11.98 16.62 3.35
CA PRO A 14 -10.84 17.30 2.75
C PRO A 14 -10.86 17.20 1.21
N SER A 15 -10.50 18.27 0.51
CA SER A 15 -10.34 18.24 -0.95
C SER A 15 -9.17 17.33 -1.35
N ARG A 16 -9.14 16.89 -2.61
CA ARG A 16 -8.05 16.07 -3.16
C ARG A 16 -6.69 16.76 -3.01
N GLY A 17 -6.61 18.05 -3.36
CA GLY A 17 -5.38 18.84 -3.20
C GLY A 17 -4.87 18.89 -1.74
N VAL A 18 -5.78 18.94 -0.75
CA VAL A 18 -5.37 18.82 0.66
C VAL A 18 -4.78 17.43 0.92
N ILE A 19 -5.36 16.36 0.38
CA ILE A 19 -4.87 14.99 0.58
C ILE A 19 -3.51 14.79 -0.10
N TYR A 20 -3.32 15.31 -1.32
CA TYR A 20 -2.04 15.25 -2.01
C TYR A 20 -0.96 16.07 -1.28
N GLY A 21 -1.31 17.25 -0.76
CA GLY A 21 -0.39 18.00 0.10
C GLY A 21 0.00 17.22 1.35
N ARG A 22 -0.93 16.51 1.98
CA ARG A 22 -0.62 15.63 3.14
C ARG A 22 0.25 14.44 2.75
N PHE A 23 0.10 13.92 1.54
CA PHE A 23 0.94 12.86 1.01
C PHE A 23 2.38 13.36 0.84
N VAL A 24 2.57 14.54 0.22
CA VAL A 24 3.91 15.16 0.11
C VAL A 24 4.54 15.35 1.48
N SER A 25 3.83 15.97 2.43
CA SER A 25 4.36 16.19 3.78
C SER A 25 4.72 14.88 4.50
N ALA A 26 3.96 13.81 4.26
CA ALA A 26 4.24 12.49 4.80
C ALA A 26 5.54 11.90 4.22
N ILE A 27 5.76 12.01 2.91
CA ILE A 27 7.01 11.58 2.27
C ILE A 27 8.21 12.39 2.77
N ASP A 28 8.09 13.72 2.85
CA ASP A 28 9.15 14.58 3.38
C ASP A 28 9.50 14.23 4.84
N GLU A 29 8.48 13.92 5.63
CA GLU A 29 8.64 13.48 7.00
C GLU A 29 9.42 12.16 7.10
N LEU A 30 9.10 11.18 6.26
CA LEU A 30 9.85 9.92 6.21
C LEU A 30 11.32 10.15 5.85
N ALA A 31 11.60 11.02 4.88
CA ALA A 31 12.97 11.38 4.52
C ALA A 31 13.73 12.00 5.70
N ASN A 32 13.08 12.85 6.50
CA ASN A 32 13.66 13.43 7.72
C ASN A 32 13.96 12.39 8.81
N PHE A 33 13.29 11.23 8.78
CA PHE A 33 13.57 10.12 9.69
C PHE A 33 14.64 9.14 9.19
N GLY A 34 15.19 9.36 7.99
CA GLY A 34 16.21 8.50 7.38
C GLY A 34 15.68 7.56 6.29
N GLY A 35 14.41 7.71 5.88
CA GLY A 35 13.79 6.87 4.85
C GLY A 35 13.16 5.59 5.40
N LEU A 36 12.78 4.69 4.50
CA LEU A 36 12.29 3.36 4.88
C LEU A 36 13.44 2.55 5.51
N PRO A 37 13.21 1.89 6.66
CA PRO A 37 14.19 1.02 7.26
C PRO A 37 14.39 -0.21 6.39
N LYS A 38 15.61 -0.74 6.32
CA LYS A 38 15.82 -1.95 5.52
C LYS A 38 15.14 -3.15 6.19
N PRO A 39 14.69 -4.18 5.44
CA PRO A 39 13.98 -5.32 5.99
C PRO A 39 14.71 -6.01 7.15
N TYR A 40 16.04 -6.10 7.09
CA TYR A 40 16.84 -6.70 8.15
C TYR A 40 17.00 -5.81 9.40
N GLU A 41 16.83 -4.48 9.27
CA GLU A 41 16.96 -3.53 10.39
C GLU A 41 15.67 -3.46 11.22
N ALA A 42 14.53 -3.74 10.59
CA ALA A 42 13.22 -3.63 11.20
C ALA A 42 12.31 -4.82 10.86
N LYS A 43 12.82 -6.05 10.98
CA LYS A 43 12.11 -7.27 10.55
C LYS A 43 10.66 -7.33 11.05
N ASN A 44 10.45 -7.17 12.36
CA ASN A 44 9.11 -7.23 12.96
C ASN A 44 8.15 -6.18 12.37
N LEU A 45 8.65 -4.99 12.04
CA LEU A 45 7.83 -3.93 11.43
C LEU A 45 7.39 -4.29 10.02
N TRP A 46 8.28 -4.93 9.25
CA TRP A 46 7.96 -5.43 7.92
C TRP A 46 7.05 -6.66 7.97
N ASP A 47 7.21 -7.53 8.98
CA ASP A 47 6.33 -8.69 9.20
C ASP A 47 4.88 -8.23 9.48
N ASP A 48 4.67 -7.20 10.31
CA ASP A 48 3.33 -6.67 10.60
C ASP A 48 2.64 -6.11 9.34
N LEU A 49 3.37 -5.34 8.53
CA LEU A 49 2.84 -4.83 7.25
C LEU A 49 2.56 -5.97 6.27
N TRP A 50 3.44 -6.97 6.23
CA TRP A 50 3.34 -8.13 5.37
C TRP A 50 2.09 -8.96 5.67
N HIS A 51 1.79 -9.22 6.95
CA HIS A 51 0.56 -9.90 7.36
C HIS A 51 -0.70 -9.12 6.94
N LEU A 52 -0.71 -7.80 7.16
CA LEU A 52 -1.82 -6.93 6.76
C LEU A 52 -2.00 -6.91 5.24
N GLU A 53 -0.92 -6.80 4.48
CA GLU A 53 -0.98 -6.80 3.02
C GLU A 53 -1.54 -8.12 2.49
N ALA A 54 -1.00 -9.25 2.96
CA ALA A 54 -1.44 -10.58 2.54
C ALA A 54 -2.93 -10.80 2.84
N HIS A 55 -3.37 -10.46 4.06
CA HIS A 55 -4.78 -10.58 4.43
C HIS A 55 -5.69 -9.70 3.57
N HIS A 56 -5.41 -8.40 3.49
CA HIS A 56 -6.33 -7.49 2.84
C HIS A 56 -6.35 -7.66 1.32
N SER A 57 -5.20 -7.92 0.69
CA SER A 57 -5.13 -8.09 -0.76
C SER A 57 -5.84 -9.35 -1.22
N THR A 58 -5.69 -10.48 -0.51
CA THR A 58 -6.41 -11.72 -0.85
C THR A 58 -7.91 -11.61 -0.53
N ALA A 59 -8.28 -10.98 0.58
CA ALA A 59 -9.69 -10.77 0.94
C ALA A 59 -10.45 -9.86 -0.04
N ILE A 60 -9.76 -8.92 -0.72
CA ILE A 60 -10.36 -8.11 -1.80
C ILE A 60 -10.81 -8.98 -2.97
N GLU A 61 -10.09 -10.07 -3.25
CA GLU A 61 -10.44 -11.04 -4.30
C GLU A 61 -11.46 -12.10 -3.85
N GLY A 62 -11.84 -12.10 -2.56
CA GLY A 62 -12.87 -12.97 -2.02
C GLY A 62 -12.37 -14.09 -1.11
N ASN A 63 -11.07 -14.14 -0.80
CA ASN A 63 -10.52 -15.07 0.18
C ASN A 63 -11.19 -14.87 1.55
N THR A 64 -11.46 -15.98 2.25
CA THR A 64 -12.32 -15.98 3.44
C THR A 64 -11.58 -16.08 4.78
N LEU A 65 -10.24 -16.17 4.77
CA LEU A 65 -9.45 -16.19 5.99
C LEU A 65 -9.54 -14.85 6.72
N VAL A 66 -9.64 -14.89 8.06
CA VAL A 66 -9.52 -13.69 8.89
C VAL A 66 -8.05 -13.38 9.20
N LEU A 67 -7.74 -12.14 9.61
CA LEU A 67 -6.36 -11.70 9.84
C LEU A 67 -5.60 -12.63 10.80
N ARG A 68 -6.22 -13.05 11.92
CA ARG A 68 -5.60 -13.99 12.87
C ARG A 68 -5.29 -15.36 12.27
N GLU A 69 -6.10 -15.85 11.34
CA GLU A 69 -5.84 -17.12 10.63
C GLU A 69 -4.67 -16.94 9.66
N VAL A 70 -4.57 -15.78 9.01
CA VAL A 70 -3.43 -15.43 8.14
C VAL A 70 -2.14 -15.33 8.95
N GLU A 71 -2.13 -14.62 10.07
CA GLU A 71 -0.97 -14.50 10.97
C GLU A 71 -0.49 -15.88 11.43
N GLN A 72 -1.41 -16.73 11.92
CA GLN A 72 -1.06 -18.10 12.35
C GLN A 72 -0.52 -18.96 11.20
N LEU A 73 -1.10 -18.83 10.01
CA LEU A 73 -0.63 -19.54 8.83
C LEU A 73 0.79 -19.14 8.45
N LEU A 74 1.08 -17.83 8.42
CA LEU A 74 2.37 -17.29 7.99
C LEU A 74 3.48 -17.47 9.04
N GLU A 75 3.16 -17.32 10.31
CA GLU A 75 4.14 -17.44 11.40
C GLU A 75 4.43 -18.89 11.80
N GLN A 76 3.40 -19.74 11.82
CA GLN A 76 3.49 -21.09 12.39
C GLN A 76 3.39 -22.19 11.34
N GLY A 77 3.09 -21.86 10.08
CA GLY A 77 2.82 -22.84 9.04
C GLY A 77 1.57 -23.69 9.31
N ARG A 78 0.64 -23.21 10.15
CA ARG A 78 -0.55 -23.97 10.57
C ARG A 78 -1.79 -23.46 9.85
N ALA A 79 -2.41 -24.32 9.05
CA ALA A 79 -3.75 -24.08 8.55
C ALA A 79 -4.76 -24.20 9.70
N VAL A 80 -5.54 -23.14 9.93
CA VAL A 80 -6.53 -23.08 11.02
C VAL A 80 -7.91 -22.83 10.43
N GLY A 81 -8.87 -23.66 10.86
CA GLY A 81 -10.26 -23.60 10.40
C GLY A 81 -10.57 -24.61 9.29
N SER A 82 -11.83 -24.65 8.88
CA SER A 82 -12.35 -25.56 7.86
C SER A 82 -12.56 -24.85 6.52
N LYS A 83 -11.51 -24.19 6.01
CA LYS A 83 -11.49 -23.51 4.71
C LYS A 83 -10.98 -24.43 3.60
N GLU A 84 -11.22 -24.05 2.35
CA GLU A 84 -10.71 -24.79 1.19
C GLU A 84 -9.18 -24.68 1.11
N LEU A 85 -8.50 -25.73 0.63
CA LEU A 85 -7.05 -25.74 0.49
C LEU A 85 -6.53 -24.58 -0.37
N LYS A 86 -7.28 -24.23 -1.42
CA LYS A 86 -6.95 -23.13 -2.32
C LYS A 86 -6.84 -21.79 -1.57
N ASP A 87 -7.72 -21.51 -0.59
CA ASP A 87 -7.72 -20.25 0.15
C ASP A 87 -6.41 -20.08 0.95
N TYR A 88 -5.91 -21.17 1.54
CA TYR A 88 -4.62 -21.15 2.23
C TYR A 88 -3.46 -20.95 1.25
N MET A 89 -3.50 -21.65 0.11
CA MET A 89 -2.44 -21.55 -0.92
C MET A 89 -2.39 -20.17 -1.58
N GLU A 90 -3.53 -19.49 -1.74
CA GLU A 90 -3.59 -18.11 -2.20
C GLU A 90 -2.90 -17.14 -1.23
N VAL A 91 -3.16 -17.30 0.08
CA VAL A 91 -2.52 -16.47 1.11
C VAL A 91 -1.02 -16.72 1.15
N LEU A 92 -0.59 -17.99 1.14
CA LEU A 92 0.82 -18.35 1.14
C LEU A 92 1.55 -17.83 -0.11
N GLY A 93 0.97 -18.03 -1.30
CA GLY A 93 1.55 -17.55 -2.55
C GLY A 93 1.66 -16.03 -2.59
N TYR A 94 0.58 -15.31 -2.23
CA TYR A 94 0.61 -13.85 -2.17
C TYR A 94 1.65 -13.35 -1.16
N ALA A 95 1.69 -13.96 0.03
CA ALA A 95 2.63 -13.56 1.08
C ALA A 95 4.08 -13.76 0.62
N GLU A 96 4.43 -14.89 0.01
CA GLU A 96 5.76 -15.09 -0.57
C GLU A 96 6.09 -14.04 -1.65
N ALA A 97 5.12 -13.68 -2.50
CA ALA A 97 5.31 -12.64 -3.51
C ALA A 97 5.50 -11.25 -2.90
N ALA A 98 4.74 -10.90 -1.86
CA ALA A 98 4.90 -9.63 -1.13
C ALA A 98 6.27 -9.54 -0.46
N GLN A 99 6.72 -10.62 0.18
CA GLN A 99 8.05 -10.68 0.78
C GLN A 99 9.15 -10.52 -0.28
N TRP A 100 9.01 -11.19 -1.42
CA TRP A 100 9.91 -11.03 -2.56
C TRP A 100 9.92 -9.60 -3.07
N VAL A 101 8.75 -8.95 -3.23
CA VAL A 101 8.65 -7.54 -3.66
C VAL A 101 9.38 -6.61 -2.70
N TYR A 102 9.18 -6.76 -1.39
CA TYR A 102 9.82 -5.90 -0.39
C TYR A 102 11.35 -6.07 -0.38
N GLN A 103 11.82 -7.31 -0.50
CA GLN A 103 13.25 -7.60 -0.61
C GLN A 103 13.83 -7.02 -1.90
N GLN A 104 13.20 -7.30 -3.04
CA GLN A 104 13.64 -6.85 -4.36
C GLN A 104 13.63 -5.32 -4.51
N ALA A 105 12.71 -4.64 -3.83
CA ALA A 105 12.63 -3.18 -3.86
C ALA A 105 13.74 -2.50 -3.05
N ILE A 106 14.18 -3.09 -1.94
CA ILE A 106 15.12 -2.47 -0.99
C ILE A 106 16.56 -2.97 -1.19
N GLN A 107 16.73 -4.23 -1.58
CA GLN A 107 18.00 -4.87 -1.85
C GLN A 107 17.82 -5.83 -3.05
N PRO A 108 17.86 -5.35 -4.30
CA PRO A 108 17.75 -6.23 -5.45
C PRO A 108 18.90 -7.24 -5.41
N ALA A 109 18.57 -8.51 -5.17
CA ALA A 109 19.56 -9.52 -4.80
C ALA A 109 20.55 -9.82 -5.93
N GLU A 110 20.16 -9.59 -7.19
CA GLU A 110 21.00 -9.88 -8.37
C GLU A 110 20.74 -8.93 -9.56
N TRP A 111 19.68 -8.12 -9.52
CA TRP A 111 19.21 -7.28 -10.64
C TRP A 111 19.34 -5.80 -10.28
N ASN A 112 20.57 -5.32 -10.20
CA ASN A 112 20.82 -3.92 -9.87
C ASN A 112 20.57 -3.05 -11.10
N HIS A 113 19.36 -2.50 -11.21
CA HIS A 113 19.01 -1.58 -12.28
C HIS A 113 18.33 -0.33 -11.72
N ASP A 114 18.53 0.82 -12.36
CA ASP A 114 17.91 2.10 -11.98
C ASP A 114 16.42 2.21 -12.41
N GLN A 115 15.84 1.12 -12.89
CA GLN A 115 14.44 1.04 -13.31
C GLN A 115 13.50 0.79 -12.12
N LEU A 116 12.32 1.38 -12.15
CA LEU A 116 11.27 1.13 -11.15
C LEU A 116 10.63 -0.25 -11.31
N VAL A 117 10.58 -0.80 -12.51
CA VAL A 117 10.01 -2.13 -12.79
C VAL A 117 10.50 -2.66 -14.13
N THR A 118 10.59 -3.99 -14.26
CA THR A 118 10.85 -4.67 -15.53
C THR A 118 9.78 -5.70 -15.87
N VAL A 119 9.74 -6.12 -17.14
CA VAL A 119 8.85 -7.20 -17.60
C VAL A 119 9.11 -8.50 -16.83
N SER A 120 10.37 -8.82 -16.57
CA SER A 120 10.75 -10.02 -15.80
C SER A 120 10.19 -9.98 -14.38
N GLU A 121 10.24 -8.82 -13.72
CA GLU A 121 9.68 -8.66 -12.37
C GLU A 121 8.15 -8.80 -12.37
N ILE A 122 7.46 -8.28 -13.37
CA ILE A 122 6.01 -8.48 -13.52
C ILE A 122 5.65 -9.97 -13.57
N ARG A 123 6.37 -10.72 -14.40
CA ARG A 123 6.17 -12.17 -14.54
C ARG A 123 6.53 -12.92 -13.26
N GLN A 124 7.62 -12.52 -12.60
CA GLN A 124 8.07 -13.13 -11.36
C GLN A 124 7.08 -12.91 -10.21
N VAL A 125 6.60 -11.67 -10.02
CA VAL A 125 5.58 -11.35 -9.01
C VAL A 125 4.35 -12.21 -9.20
N HIS A 126 3.84 -12.31 -10.43
CA HIS A 126 2.68 -13.14 -10.73
C HIS A 126 2.96 -14.62 -10.52
N ALA A 127 4.12 -15.12 -10.98
CA ALA A 127 4.51 -16.52 -10.81
C ALA A 127 4.52 -16.91 -9.33
N VAL A 128 5.22 -16.15 -8.47
CA VAL A 128 5.28 -16.43 -7.03
C VAL A 128 3.89 -16.34 -6.39
N ALA A 129 3.11 -15.32 -6.75
CA ALA A 129 1.79 -15.10 -6.16
C ALA A 129 0.80 -16.23 -6.47
N MET A 130 0.90 -16.83 -7.66
CA MET A 130 -0.12 -17.75 -8.18
C MET A 130 0.29 -19.22 -8.18
N SER A 131 1.60 -19.56 -8.16
CA SER A 131 2.07 -20.94 -8.28
C SER A 131 1.45 -21.91 -7.27
N LYS A 132 1.43 -21.57 -5.98
CA LYS A 132 0.89 -22.48 -4.94
C LYS A 132 -0.59 -22.79 -5.12
N VAL A 133 -1.40 -21.79 -5.44
CA VAL A 133 -2.83 -22.02 -5.65
C VAL A 133 -3.07 -22.80 -6.95
N TRP A 134 -2.26 -22.55 -7.98
CA TRP A 134 -2.35 -23.29 -9.24
C TRP A 134 -1.97 -24.77 -9.12
N GLU A 135 -1.11 -25.14 -8.18
CA GLU A 135 -0.80 -26.56 -7.89
C GLU A 135 -2.03 -27.34 -7.40
N VAL A 136 -2.97 -26.67 -6.72
CA VAL A 136 -4.14 -27.32 -6.11
C VAL A 136 -5.46 -27.00 -6.82
N ALA A 137 -5.52 -25.87 -7.52
CA ALA A 137 -6.70 -25.33 -8.18
C ALA A 137 -6.30 -24.44 -9.38
N PRO A 138 -5.76 -25.04 -10.47
CA PRO A 138 -5.41 -24.27 -11.67
C PRO A 138 -6.66 -23.65 -12.30
N HIS A 139 -6.47 -22.55 -13.04
CA HIS A 139 -7.59 -21.86 -13.67
C HIS A 139 -8.32 -22.80 -14.65
N PRO A 140 -9.66 -22.96 -14.55
CA PRO A 140 -10.40 -24.00 -15.28
C PRO A 140 -10.39 -23.81 -16.81
N SER A 141 -10.09 -22.60 -17.28
CA SER A 141 -10.01 -22.27 -18.70
C SER A 141 -8.58 -22.06 -19.20
N ALA A 142 -7.56 -22.39 -18.40
CA ALA A 142 -6.17 -22.25 -18.82
C ALA A 142 -5.83 -23.21 -19.97
N GLY A 143 -5.25 -22.68 -21.03
CA GLY A 143 -4.63 -23.46 -22.09
C GLY A 143 -3.30 -24.10 -21.65
N PRO A 144 -2.72 -24.99 -22.48
CA PRO A 144 -1.48 -25.70 -22.15
C PRO A 144 -0.25 -24.78 -21.98
N ASN A 145 -0.30 -23.56 -22.51
CA ASN A 145 0.79 -22.58 -22.41
C ASN A 145 0.51 -21.47 -21.38
N GLU A 146 -0.67 -21.46 -20.76
CA GLU A 146 -1.02 -20.48 -19.73
C GLU A 146 -0.71 -21.05 -18.35
N ALA A 147 0.21 -20.41 -17.66
CA ALA A 147 0.68 -20.81 -16.34
C ALA A 147 1.09 -19.57 -15.53
N PRO A 148 1.29 -19.67 -14.21
CA PRO A 148 1.80 -18.59 -13.39
C PRO A 148 3.04 -17.91 -13.99
N GLY A 149 2.91 -16.63 -14.35
CA GLY A 149 3.98 -15.83 -14.95
C GLY A 149 4.01 -15.86 -16.47
N GLY A 150 3.14 -16.64 -17.12
CA GLY A 150 2.87 -16.60 -18.56
C GLY A 150 1.73 -15.64 -18.89
N TRP A 151 1.83 -14.93 -20.02
CA TRP A 151 0.73 -14.10 -20.51
C TRP A 151 -0.46 -14.96 -20.90
N ARG A 152 -1.67 -14.39 -20.82
CA ARG A 152 -2.86 -15.05 -21.36
C ARG A 152 -2.76 -15.21 -22.87
N GLU A 153 -3.35 -16.28 -23.37
CA GLU A 153 -3.47 -16.60 -24.80
C GLU A 153 -4.95 -16.58 -25.27
N HIS A 154 -5.84 -16.06 -24.42
CA HIS A 154 -7.27 -15.96 -24.70
C HIS A 154 -7.83 -14.55 -24.47
N GLU A 155 -8.95 -14.27 -25.12
CA GLU A 155 -9.69 -13.02 -24.95
C GLU A 155 -10.42 -12.98 -23.61
N ILE A 156 -10.39 -11.83 -22.95
CA ILE A 156 -11.13 -11.59 -21.71
C ILE A 156 -12.41 -10.83 -22.06
N HIS A 157 -13.53 -11.29 -21.51
CA HIS A 157 -14.81 -10.61 -21.66
C HIS A 157 -14.77 -9.22 -21.02
N ALA A 158 -15.62 -8.31 -21.52
CA ALA A 158 -15.75 -7.00 -20.91
C ALA A 158 -16.18 -7.13 -19.45
N PHE A 159 -15.56 -6.35 -18.58
CA PHE A 159 -15.93 -6.25 -17.18
C PHE A 159 -17.29 -5.54 -17.03
N ALA A 160 -17.90 -5.66 -15.84
CA ALA A 160 -19.22 -5.06 -15.57
C ALA A 160 -19.29 -3.54 -15.82
N GLY A 161 -18.16 -2.82 -15.71
CA GLY A 161 -18.03 -1.38 -16.01
C GLY A 161 -17.87 -1.05 -17.50
N GLY A 162 -17.91 -2.05 -18.40
CA GLY A 162 -17.74 -1.87 -19.84
C GLY A 162 -16.30 -1.82 -20.33
N MET A 163 -15.32 -1.74 -19.40
CA MET A 163 -13.90 -1.85 -19.73
C MET A 163 -13.61 -3.22 -20.36
N LYS A 164 -12.97 -3.21 -21.54
CA LYS A 164 -12.54 -4.41 -22.24
C LYS A 164 -11.00 -4.39 -22.35
N PRO A 165 -10.32 -5.45 -21.89
CA PRO A 165 -8.88 -5.59 -22.09
C PRO A 165 -8.47 -5.61 -23.57
N PRO A 166 -7.21 -5.29 -23.90
CA PRO A 166 -6.67 -5.45 -25.25
C PRO A 166 -6.75 -6.92 -25.70
N THR A 167 -6.65 -7.18 -27.00
CA THR A 167 -6.56 -8.55 -27.49
C THR A 167 -5.26 -9.19 -27.00
N PHE A 168 -5.27 -10.50 -26.73
CA PHE A 168 -4.11 -11.16 -26.11
C PHE A 168 -2.79 -11.01 -26.92
N PRO A 169 -2.76 -10.94 -28.27
CA PRO A 169 -1.52 -10.75 -29.01
C PRO A 169 -0.86 -9.38 -28.76
N LEU A 170 -1.61 -8.39 -28.28
CA LEU A 170 -1.09 -7.05 -27.95
C LEU A 170 -0.54 -6.96 -26.53
N VAL A 171 -0.86 -7.92 -25.66
CA VAL A 171 -0.47 -7.89 -24.23
C VAL A 171 1.03 -7.66 -24.03
N PRO A 172 1.96 -8.37 -24.72
CA PRO A 172 3.39 -8.12 -24.53
C PRO A 172 3.80 -6.67 -24.84
N ALA A 173 3.32 -6.11 -25.95
CA ALA A 173 3.64 -4.75 -26.35
C ALA A 173 3.04 -3.70 -25.41
N GLU A 174 1.82 -3.91 -24.93
CA GLU A 174 1.16 -3.04 -23.96
C GLU A 174 1.88 -3.05 -22.59
N ILE A 175 2.37 -4.21 -22.16
CA ILE A 175 3.18 -4.33 -20.94
C ILE A 175 4.54 -3.64 -21.10
N GLU A 176 5.21 -3.78 -22.25
CA GLU A 176 6.45 -3.04 -22.52
C GLU A 176 6.22 -1.52 -22.48
N ALA A 177 5.13 -1.04 -23.09
CA ALA A 177 4.75 0.36 -23.04
C ALA A 177 4.44 0.83 -21.61
N TRP A 178 3.76 0.01 -20.81
CA TRP A 178 3.47 0.27 -19.40
C TRP A 178 4.76 0.35 -18.56
N VAL A 179 5.69 -0.59 -18.74
CA VAL A 179 7.02 -0.57 -18.10
C VAL A 179 7.79 0.70 -18.49
N GLY A 180 7.72 1.10 -19.76
CA GLY A 180 8.32 2.35 -20.25
C GLY A 180 7.79 3.58 -19.51
N ARG A 181 6.46 3.68 -19.31
CA ARG A 181 5.82 4.77 -18.56
C ARG A 181 6.21 4.78 -17.08
N ALA A 182 6.18 3.62 -16.42
CA ALA A 182 6.60 3.49 -15.02
C ALA A 182 8.06 3.94 -14.84
N ASN A 183 8.97 3.48 -15.69
CA ASN A 183 10.38 3.86 -15.62
C ASN A 183 10.62 5.34 -15.98
N ALA A 184 9.81 5.93 -16.86
CA ALA A 184 9.86 7.36 -17.12
C ALA A 184 9.46 8.18 -15.89
N LEU A 185 8.38 7.79 -15.19
CA LEU A 185 7.99 8.43 -13.93
C LEU A 185 9.11 8.41 -12.89
N GLY A 186 9.80 7.28 -12.72
CA GLY A 186 10.93 7.17 -11.80
C GLY A 186 12.09 8.10 -12.17
N ARG A 187 12.44 8.19 -13.46
CA ARG A 187 13.47 9.13 -13.94
C ARG A 187 13.07 10.58 -13.71
N ASP A 188 11.83 10.95 -13.99
CA ASP A 188 11.31 12.31 -13.80
C ASP A 188 11.39 12.74 -12.33
N ILE A 189 11.01 11.85 -11.40
CA ILE A 189 11.09 12.09 -9.95
C ILE A 189 12.54 12.25 -9.51
N ASN A 190 13.42 11.32 -9.89
CA ASN A 190 14.85 11.35 -9.50
C ASN A 190 15.58 12.58 -10.07
N ALA A 191 15.17 13.07 -11.24
CA ALA A 191 15.72 14.28 -11.85
C ALA A 191 15.11 15.58 -11.29
N ASN A 192 14.20 15.52 -10.31
CA ASN A 192 13.37 16.65 -9.86
C ASN A 192 12.62 17.36 -10.99
N ALA A 193 12.33 16.65 -12.08
CA ALA A 193 11.59 17.17 -13.24
C ALA A 193 10.07 17.15 -13.00
N ARG A 194 9.61 16.63 -11.86
CA ARG A 194 8.21 16.48 -11.49
C ARG A 194 7.98 16.80 -10.01
N GLU A 195 6.94 17.55 -9.72
CA GLU A 195 6.55 17.83 -8.33
C GLU A 195 5.82 16.63 -7.72
N ILE A 196 6.18 16.24 -6.50
CA ILE A 196 5.59 15.07 -5.82
C ILE A 196 4.07 15.18 -5.64
N LYS A 197 3.52 16.41 -5.56
CA LYS A 197 2.08 16.64 -5.44
C LYS A 197 1.26 16.14 -6.64
N ASP A 198 1.90 15.98 -7.81
CA ASP A 198 1.25 15.56 -9.05
C ASP A 198 1.41 14.04 -9.31
N VAL A 199 2.30 13.38 -8.58
CA VAL A 199 2.56 11.93 -8.70
C VAL A 199 1.37 11.03 -8.32
N PRO A 200 0.48 11.38 -7.37
CA PRO A 200 -0.65 10.53 -7.01
C PRO A 200 -1.55 10.08 -8.16
N GLU A 201 -1.83 10.97 -9.13
CA GLU A 201 -2.66 10.62 -10.28
C GLU A 201 -1.90 9.76 -11.29
N GLU A 202 -0.59 9.93 -11.42
CA GLU A 202 0.28 9.07 -12.26
C GLU A 202 0.36 7.65 -11.68
N LEU A 203 0.49 7.49 -10.36
CA LEU A 203 0.44 6.18 -9.70
C LEU A 203 -0.93 5.50 -9.91
N ALA A 204 -2.02 6.28 -9.82
CA ALA A 204 -3.35 5.78 -10.10
C ALA A 204 -3.51 5.36 -11.57
N ALA A 205 -2.94 6.13 -12.51
CA ALA A 205 -2.92 5.78 -13.93
C ALA A 205 -2.14 4.50 -14.19
N LEU A 206 -0.93 4.35 -13.63
CA LEU A 206 -0.12 3.13 -13.75
C LEU A 206 -0.88 1.92 -13.21
N HIS A 207 -1.44 2.02 -12.00
CA HIS A 207 -2.21 0.94 -11.40
C HIS A 207 -3.42 0.57 -12.26
N ARG A 208 -4.20 1.56 -12.69
CA ARG A 208 -5.38 1.35 -13.55
C ARG A 208 -5.00 0.74 -14.91
N ASP A 209 -3.93 1.23 -15.53
CA ASP A 209 -3.50 0.75 -16.85
C ASP A 209 -3.07 -0.72 -16.81
N PHE A 210 -2.38 -1.15 -15.75
CA PHE A 210 -2.03 -2.56 -15.58
C PHE A 210 -3.28 -3.44 -15.48
N GLU A 211 -4.26 -3.04 -14.64
CA GLU A 211 -5.53 -3.75 -14.49
C GLU A 211 -6.33 -3.82 -15.81
N ARG A 212 -6.23 -2.77 -16.64
CA ARG A 212 -6.85 -2.71 -17.99
C ARG A 212 -6.17 -3.62 -19.00
N ILE A 213 -4.84 -3.70 -18.99
CA ILE A 213 -4.11 -4.61 -19.88
C ILE A 213 -4.51 -6.06 -19.56
N HIS A 214 -4.69 -6.34 -18.27
CA HIS A 214 -5.11 -7.64 -17.75
C HIS A 214 -4.26 -8.78 -18.34
N PRO A 215 -2.93 -8.75 -18.14
CA PRO A 215 -1.99 -9.56 -18.92
C PRO A 215 -2.05 -11.06 -18.62
N PHE A 216 -2.60 -11.46 -17.48
CA PHE A 216 -2.69 -12.84 -17.03
C PHE A 216 -4.14 -13.36 -17.11
N ILE A 217 -4.33 -14.68 -17.10
CA ILE A 217 -5.67 -15.29 -17.12
C ILE A 217 -6.43 -15.07 -15.80
N ASP A 218 -5.71 -15.06 -14.68
CA ASP A 218 -6.20 -14.74 -13.34
C ASP A 218 -5.11 -14.02 -12.53
N GLY A 219 -5.38 -13.64 -11.27
CA GLY A 219 -4.36 -13.04 -10.41
C GLY A 219 -4.00 -11.56 -10.68
N ASN A 220 -4.50 -10.95 -11.75
CA ASN A 220 -4.17 -9.56 -12.15
C ASN A 220 -4.32 -8.53 -11.02
N GLY A 221 -5.45 -8.56 -10.29
CA GLY A 221 -5.68 -7.64 -9.17
C GLY A 221 -4.63 -7.71 -8.07
N ARG A 222 -4.19 -8.93 -7.73
CA ARG A 222 -3.14 -9.19 -6.72
C ARG A 222 -1.79 -8.70 -7.23
N THR A 223 -1.44 -9.05 -8.46
CA THR A 223 -0.19 -8.62 -9.09
C THR A 223 -0.13 -7.10 -9.24
N GLY A 224 -1.21 -6.43 -9.67
CA GLY A 224 -1.25 -4.97 -9.82
C GLY A 224 -0.95 -4.24 -8.52
N ARG A 225 -1.54 -4.69 -7.40
CA ARG A 225 -1.25 -4.12 -6.07
C ARG A 225 0.19 -4.36 -5.61
N LEU A 226 0.73 -5.55 -5.87
CA LEU A 226 2.14 -5.87 -5.59
C LEU A 226 3.10 -5.00 -6.42
N LEU A 227 2.79 -4.77 -7.70
CA LEU A 227 3.58 -3.90 -8.58
C LEU A 227 3.50 -2.43 -8.17
N LEU A 228 2.32 -1.96 -7.73
CA LEU A 228 2.19 -0.64 -7.13
C LEU A 228 3.11 -0.51 -5.90
N ASN A 229 3.16 -1.52 -5.04
CA ASN A 229 4.04 -1.53 -3.87
C ASN A 229 5.53 -1.59 -4.24
N LEU A 230 5.91 -2.38 -5.26
CA LEU A 230 7.28 -2.39 -5.80
C LEU A 230 7.71 -0.98 -6.23
N ILE A 231 6.86 -0.29 -6.99
CA ILE A 231 7.10 1.08 -7.46
C ILE A 231 7.22 2.06 -6.29
N LEU A 232 6.28 2.02 -5.34
CA LEU A 232 6.28 2.89 -4.16
C LEU A 232 7.56 2.71 -3.33
N ILE A 233 7.94 1.48 -3.02
CA ILE A 233 9.09 1.19 -2.17
C ILE A 233 10.40 1.61 -2.86
N ARG A 234 10.51 1.42 -4.18
CA ARG A 234 11.67 1.90 -4.97
C ARG A 234 11.76 3.42 -5.05
N LEU A 235 10.63 4.12 -4.96
CA LEU A 235 10.60 5.58 -4.77
C LEU A 235 10.92 6.00 -3.33
N GLY A 236 11.16 5.05 -2.42
CA GLY A 236 11.42 5.29 -0.99
C GLY A 236 10.15 5.53 -0.18
N TRP A 237 8.98 5.17 -0.71
CA TRP A 237 7.67 5.46 -0.12
C TRP A 237 7.03 4.20 0.47
N PRO A 238 6.25 4.31 1.56
CA PRO A 238 5.56 3.18 2.16
C PRO A 238 4.64 2.47 1.16
N PRO A 239 4.46 1.13 1.28
CA PRO A 239 3.52 0.40 0.45
C PRO A 239 2.08 0.92 0.66
N ALA A 240 1.23 0.79 -0.34
CA ALA A 240 -0.18 1.13 -0.29
C ALA A 240 -1.03 -0.12 0.00
N ILE A 241 -1.32 -0.38 1.28
CA ILE A 241 -2.22 -1.47 1.68
C ILE A 241 -3.65 -0.97 1.61
N ILE A 242 -4.42 -1.47 0.65
CA ILE A 242 -5.85 -1.18 0.50
C ILE A 242 -6.61 -2.18 1.36
N LEU A 243 -7.41 -1.68 2.30
CA LEU A 243 -8.13 -2.53 3.25
C LEU A 243 -9.34 -3.18 2.57
N LYS A 244 -9.70 -4.41 2.97
CA LYS A 244 -10.83 -5.15 2.39
C LYS A 244 -12.17 -4.42 2.55
N GLU A 245 -12.32 -3.65 3.63
CA GLU A 245 -13.48 -2.79 3.91
C GLU A 245 -13.63 -1.70 2.84
N GLN A 246 -12.54 -1.34 2.17
CA GLN A 246 -12.49 -0.36 1.10
C GLN A 246 -12.79 -0.99 -0.28
N ARG A 247 -12.96 -2.32 -0.41
CA ARG A 247 -13.17 -3.02 -1.70
C ARG A 247 -14.18 -2.32 -2.61
N ARG A 248 -15.38 -2.03 -2.11
CA ARG A 248 -16.42 -1.34 -2.89
C ARG A 248 -15.99 0.05 -3.36
N LYS A 249 -15.24 0.79 -2.53
CA LYS A 249 -14.75 2.13 -2.87
C LYS A 249 -13.61 2.03 -3.90
N TYR A 250 -12.72 1.06 -3.75
CA TYR A 250 -11.62 0.77 -4.66
C TYR A 250 -12.10 0.36 -6.05
N LEU A 251 -13.03 -0.60 -6.15
CA LEU A 251 -13.59 -1.03 -7.44
C LEU A 251 -14.33 0.12 -8.16
N ARG A 252 -15.08 0.95 -7.42
CA ARG A 252 -15.69 2.17 -8.00
C ARG A 252 -14.66 3.23 -8.41
N ALA A 253 -13.50 3.27 -7.76
CA ALA A 253 -12.44 4.18 -8.12
C ALA A 253 -11.72 3.73 -9.39
N LEU A 254 -11.51 2.42 -9.57
CA LEU A 254 -11.03 1.84 -10.83
C LEU A 254 -12.01 2.14 -11.98
N ASP A 255 -13.30 1.89 -11.78
CA ASP A 255 -14.34 2.18 -12.79
C ASP A 255 -14.35 3.67 -13.20
N ARG A 256 -14.22 4.59 -12.23
CA ARG A 256 -14.08 6.03 -12.54
C ARG A 256 -12.77 6.35 -13.27
N ALA A 257 -11.68 5.68 -12.90
CA ALA A 257 -10.37 5.86 -13.52
C ALA A 257 -10.36 5.35 -14.98
N ASP A 258 -11.09 4.27 -15.28
CA ASP A 258 -11.33 3.77 -16.65
C ASP A 258 -12.06 4.81 -17.51
N ASN A 259 -12.95 5.58 -16.87
CA ASN A 259 -13.70 6.68 -17.47
C ASN A 259 -13.01 8.07 -17.35
N GLY A 260 -11.72 8.09 -17.03
CA GLY A 260 -10.88 9.30 -17.07
C GLY A 260 -10.75 10.10 -15.77
N ASP A 261 -11.45 9.74 -14.69
CA ASP A 261 -11.29 10.40 -13.39
C ASP A 261 -10.41 9.56 -12.46
N LEU A 262 -9.10 9.82 -12.49
CA LEU A 262 -8.09 9.15 -11.68
C LEU A 262 -8.14 9.55 -10.19
N GLY A 263 -8.68 10.73 -9.89
CA GLY A 263 -8.62 11.34 -8.57
C GLY A 263 -9.17 10.49 -7.40
N PRO A 264 -10.27 9.70 -7.53
CA PRO A 264 -10.73 8.82 -6.47
C PRO A 264 -9.74 7.68 -6.16
N LEU A 265 -9.08 7.14 -7.19
CA LEU A 265 -8.11 6.06 -7.04
C LEU A 265 -6.82 6.61 -6.42
N ALA A 266 -6.34 7.74 -6.94
CA ALA A 266 -5.21 8.47 -6.36
C ALA A 266 -5.45 8.84 -4.89
N GLU A 267 -6.67 9.27 -4.53
CA GLU A 267 -7.02 9.53 -3.12
C GLU A 267 -6.92 8.27 -2.25
N ILE A 268 -7.33 7.10 -2.75
CA ILE A 268 -7.21 5.83 -2.00
C ILE A 268 -5.74 5.50 -1.80
N ILE A 269 -4.93 5.56 -2.87
CA ILE A 269 -3.49 5.27 -2.82
C ILE A 269 -2.80 6.19 -1.81
N CYS A 270 -2.99 7.52 -1.91
CA CYS A 270 -2.38 8.47 -0.97
C CYS A 270 -2.75 8.17 0.48
N ARG A 271 -4.02 7.88 0.76
CA ARG A 271 -4.47 7.58 2.12
C ARG A 271 -3.84 6.30 2.63
N SER A 272 -3.81 5.23 1.82
CA SER A 272 -3.15 3.98 2.18
C SER A 272 -1.66 4.17 2.47
N VAL A 273 -0.94 4.97 1.67
CA VAL A 273 0.48 5.28 1.92
C VAL A 273 0.65 6.07 3.22
N ILE A 274 -0.16 7.11 3.46
CA ILE A 274 -0.11 7.92 4.69
C ILE A 274 -0.41 7.05 5.92
N ASP A 275 -1.45 6.20 5.85
CA ASP A 275 -1.86 5.35 6.96
C ASP A 275 -0.77 4.32 7.28
N ASN A 276 -0.12 3.74 6.27
CA ASN A 276 1.02 2.85 6.46
C ASN A 276 2.27 3.57 6.96
N LEU A 277 2.52 4.79 6.50
CA LEU A 277 3.60 5.60 7.05
C LEU A 277 3.44 5.81 8.55
N HIS A 278 2.24 6.16 9.00
CA HIS A 278 1.96 6.36 10.41
C HIS A 278 2.16 5.08 11.25
N ARG A 279 2.00 3.90 10.66
CA ARG A 279 2.35 2.63 11.33
C ARG A 279 3.85 2.42 11.43
N LEU A 280 4.61 2.83 10.41
CA LEU A 280 6.06 2.68 10.32
C LEU A 280 6.83 3.68 11.19
N ILE A 281 6.44 4.97 11.14
CA ILE A 281 7.18 6.10 11.74
C ILE A 281 7.54 5.90 13.21
N PRO A 282 6.65 5.44 14.11
CA PRO A 282 6.97 5.32 15.54
C PRO A 282 8.15 4.38 15.81
N ASN A 283 8.28 3.32 15.00
CA ASN A 283 9.37 2.34 15.14
C ASN A 283 10.65 2.87 14.49
N ILE A 284 10.56 3.64 13.39
CA ILE A 284 11.71 4.28 12.72
C ILE A 284 12.28 5.44 13.56
N ALA A 285 11.41 6.26 14.12
CA ALA A 285 11.79 7.50 14.81
C ALA A 285 12.44 7.23 16.18
N GLY A 286 12.21 6.05 16.77
CA GLY A 286 12.66 5.70 18.11
C GLY A 286 11.86 6.41 19.22
N PRO A 287 12.15 6.13 20.50
CA PRO A 287 11.27 6.53 21.61
C PRO A 287 11.24 8.04 21.85
N ALA A 288 12.30 8.76 21.47
CA ALA A 288 12.49 10.17 21.81
C ALA A 288 11.99 11.15 20.75
N LYS A 289 11.94 10.76 19.47
CA LYS A 289 11.57 11.68 18.39
C LYS A 289 10.06 11.94 18.38
N PHE A 290 9.69 13.16 18.00
CA PHE A 290 8.30 13.59 17.93
C PHE A 290 7.68 13.19 16.59
N VAL A 291 6.60 12.42 16.66
CA VAL A 291 5.83 11.91 15.53
C VAL A 291 4.38 12.40 15.63
N PRO A 292 3.60 12.43 14.54
CA PRO A 292 2.20 12.83 14.57
C PRO A 292 1.40 11.98 15.55
N LEU A 293 0.42 12.57 16.25
CA LEU A 293 -0.42 11.80 17.18
C LEU A 293 -1.17 10.66 16.49
N GLU A 294 -1.47 10.80 15.20
CA GLU A 294 -2.04 9.75 14.35
C GLU A 294 -1.19 8.47 14.33
N ALA A 295 0.14 8.61 14.41
CA ALA A 295 1.09 7.50 14.44
C ALA A 295 1.21 6.84 15.83
N LEU A 296 0.79 7.53 16.89
CA LEU A 296 0.87 7.05 18.27
C LEU A 296 -0.43 6.42 18.78
N ALA A 297 -1.52 6.52 18.01
CA ALA A 297 -2.79 5.93 18.38
C ALA A 297 -2.75 4.40 18.21
N ASP A 298 -3.33 3.68 19.17
CA ASP A 298 -3.42 2.23 19.18
C ASP A 298 -4.78 1.77 19.73
N GLU A 299 -4.94 0.46 19.97
CA GLU A 299 -6.17 -0.11 20.52
C GLU A 299 -6.47 0.35 21.96
N GLU A 300 -5.46 0.73 22.73
CA GLU A 300 -5.60 1.18 24.12
C GLU A 300 -5.95 2.68 24.20
N ILE A 301 -5.45 3.48 23.25
CA ILE A 301 -5.64 4.92 23.23
C ILE A 301 -5.96 5.47 21.84
N SER A 302 -7.20 5.97 21.71
CA SER A 302 -7.66 6.58 20.48
C SER A 302 -6.97 7.92 20.19
N LEU A 303 -6.86 8.26 18.90
CA LEU A 303 -6.38 9.56 18.43
C LEU A 303 -7.13 10.74 19.07
N VAL A 304 -8.44 10.59 19.30
CA VAL A 304 -9.26 11.62 19.96
C VAL A 304 -8.80 11.83 21.39
N ALA A 305 -8.53 10.75 22.12
CA ALA A 305 -8.01 10.81 23.48
C ALA A 305 -6.61 11.46 23.51
N LEU A 306 -5.72 11.10 22.59
CA LEU A 306 -4.40 11.72 22.45
C LEU A 306 -4.50 13.22 22.18
N LYS A 307 -5.35 13.63 21.24
CA LYS A 307 -5.58 15.06 20.94
C LYS A 307 -6.10 15.81 22.16
N GLN A 308 -7.03 15.24 22.91
CA GLN A 308 -7.50 15.86 24.15
C GLN A 308 -6.42 15.93 25.24
N ALA A 309 -5.59 14.89 25.38
CA ALA A 309 -4.50 14.87 26.35
C ALA A 309 -3.44 15.94 26.02
N ALA A 310 -3.08 16.09 24.74
CA ALA A 310 -2.17 17.13 24.26
C ALA A 310 -2.72 18.54 24.51
N VAL A 311 -3.99 18.80 24.13
CA VAL A 311 -4.64 20.10 24.36
C VAL A 311 -4.72 20.45 25.85
N ARG A 312 -4.93 19.46 26.71
CA ARG A 312 -4.98 19.63 28.17
C ARG A 312 -3.60 19.66 28.84
N GLY A 313 -2.51 19.60 28.08
CA GLY A 313 -1.14 19.56 28.60
C GLY A 313 -0.78 18.32 29.41
N ARG A 314 -1.60 17.25 29.34
CA ARG A 314 -1.36 15.98 30.03
C ARG A 314 -0.44 15.05 29.26
N LEU A 315 -0.38 15.22 27.95
CA LEU A 315 0.57 14.56 27.07
C LEU A 315 1.56 15.62 26.58
N HIS A 316 2.85 15.39 26.76
CA HIS A 316 3.88 16.29 26.25
C HIS A 316 3.88 16.27 24.72
N ALA A 317 3.41 17.36 24.11
CA ALA A 317 3.22 17.46 22.67
C ALA A 317 3.57 18.86 22.16
N ILE A 318 4.03 18.93 20.91
CA ILE A 318 4.31 20.17 20.17
C ILE A 318 3.39 20.29 18.95
N ILE A 319 3.21 21.49 18.43
CA ILE A 319 2.53 21.70 17.14
C ILE A 319 3.60 21.86 16.06
N GLY A 320 3.58 20.97 15.06
CA GLY A 320 4.48 21.03 13.90
C GLY A 320 4.17 22.20 12.98
N SER A 321 5.06 22.47 12.03
CA SER A 321 4.89 23.51 10.99
C SER A 321 3.65 23.28 10.11
N ASP A 322 3.18 22.03 10.01
CA ASP A 322 1.96 21.62 9.33
C ASP A 322 0.67 21.83 10.17
N GLY A 323 0.81 22.42 11.37
CA GLY A 323 -0.29 22.67 12.30
C GLY A 323 -0.79 21.41 13.02
N ARG A 324 -0.07 20.28 12.95
CA ARG A 324 -0.47 19.03 13.61
C ARG A 324 0.22 18.85 14.95
N TYR A 325 -0.49 18.26 15.90
CA TYR A 325 0.12 17.82 17.16
C TYR A 325 1.06 16.65 16.92
N ARG A 326 2.24 16.73 17.55
CA ARG A 326 3.27 15.69 17.55
C ARG A 326 3.66 15.40 19.00
N SER A 327 3.98 14.15 19.30
CA SER A 327 4.47 13.68 20.61
C SER A 327 5.51 12.58 20.38
N SER A 328 6.25 12.19 21.41
CA SER A 328 7.15 11.02 21.35
C SER A 328 6.50 9.78 21.98
N ARG A 329 7.02 8.59 21.67
CA ARG A 329 6.58 7.34 22.31
C ARG A 329 6.91 7.35 23.81
N ALA A 330 8.07 7.88 24.20
CA ALA A 330 8.42 8.06 25.61
C ALA A 330 7.40 8.94 26.37
N ALA A 331 6.95 10.04 25.78
CA ALA A 331 5.93 10.90 26.37
C ALA A 331 4.56 10.19 26.47
N LEU A 332 4.23 9.35 25.48
CA LEU A 332 3.03 8.53 25.53
C LEU A 332 3.10 7.49 26.65
N ASP A 333 4.22 6.81 26.80
CA ASP A 333 4.42 5.78 27.83
C ASP A 333 4.34 6.40 29.23
N GLU A 334 4.93 7.58 29.44
CA GLU A 334 4.79 8.36 30.67
C GLU A 334 3.33 8.77 30.92
N TYR A 335 2.62 9.23 29.88
CA TYR A 335 1.20 9.55 29.97
C TYR A 335 0.34 8.32 30.32
N LYS A 336 0.59 7.16 29.70
CA LYS A 336 -0.11 5.91 30.00
C LYS A 336 0.18 5.49 31.45
N ALA A 337 1.43 5.53 31.88
CA ALA A 337 1.83 5.17 33.24
C ALA A 337 1.18 6.07 34.31
N SER A 338 1.10 7.38 34.05
CA SER A 338 0.43 8.33 34.95
C SER A 338 -1.10 8.18 34.97
N ARG A 339 -1.71 7.75 33.86
CA ARG A 339 -3.17 7.51 33.77
C ARG A 339 -3.65 6.36 34.67
N TYR A 340 -2.82 5.34 34.89
CA TYR A 340 -3.13 4.21 35.78
C TYR A 340 -2.79 4.49 37.25
N LYS A 341 -2.06 5.57 37.56
CA LYS A 341 -1.91 6.10 38.91
C LYS A 341 -3.06 7.08 39.19
N ARG A 342 -4.28 6.56 39.39
CA ARG A 342 -5.30 7.37 40.05
C ARG A 342 -4.86 7.59 41.50
N GLU A 343 -4.70 8.85 41.87
CA GLU A 343 -4.57 9.33 43.25
C GLU A 343 -5.61 8.60 44.12
N GLY A 344 -5.10 7.83 45.09
CA GLY A 344 -5.89 7.26 46.18
C GLY A 344 -6.14 8.26 47.27
#